data_AF-A0A093Z3T9-F1
#
_entry.id   AF-A0A093Z3T9-F1
#
_cell.length_a   1.000
_cell.length_b   1.000
_cell.length_c   1.000
_cell.angle_alpha   90.00
_cell.angle_beta   90.00
_cell.angle_gamma   90.00
#
_symmetry.space_group_name_H-M   'P 1'
#
loop_
_entity.id
_entity.type
_entity.pdbx_description
1 polymer ?
#
loop_
_entity_poly.entity_id
_entity_poly.type
_entity_poly.pdbx_seq_one_letter_code
_entity_poly.pdbx_strand_id
1 'polypeptide(L)'
;MADLRNGPEQDQEHEGAKPSELIIEACRRNNTELLTSVIEECTSPEAAAKLLNESRSVLGNYGYHEAAANGHYEIIDLLLDQEGFECDPINRREGDTPLHTAVRWVNEQGKENQEYGISLIDMMLEAGSDPKIRNKAKLKAADLVNPSNTELRELIQKAEYVEQNQGDFIDAEEEEDEGPTGSNSDSDFDEPANGKR
;
A
#
# COMPACT_ATOMS: atom_id res chain seq x y z
N MET A 1 -43.56 4.85 -58.69
CA MET A 1 -43.91 4.38 -57.33
C MET A 1 -43.42 2.96 -57.18
N ALA A 2 -42.30 2.77 -56.48
CA ALA A 2 -41.94 1.58 -55.71
C ALA A 2 -40.60 1.92 -55.03
N ASP A 3 -40.56 1.70 -53.73
CA ASP A 3 -39.73 2.36 -52.73
C ASP A 3 -38.21 2.23 -52.85
N LEU A 4 -37.55 3.38 -52.66
CA LEU A 4 -36.22 3.44 -52.03
C LEU A 4 -36.43 3.31 -50.52
N ARG A 5 -35.91 2.22 -49.94
CA ARG A 5 -35.20 2.14 -48.64
C ARG A 5 -35.25 0.71 -48.11
N ASN A 6 -34.14 0.02 -48.23
CA ASN A 6 -33.71 -1.02 -47.29
C ASN A 6 -32.19 -1.16 -47.46
N GLY A 7 -31.46 -0.22 -46.88
CA GLY A 7 -30.08 -0.47 -46.51
C GLY A 7 -30.07 -1.35 -45.26
N PRO A 8 -29.09 -2.23 -45.07
CA PRO A 8 -28.97 -2.96 -43.81
C PRO A 8 -28.73 -1.92 -42.71
N GLU A 9 -29.66 -1.82 -41.77
CA GLU A 9 -29.41 -1.22 -40.47
C GLU A 9 -28.29 -2.06 -39.84
N GLN A 10 -27.06 -1.54 -39.90
CA GLN A 10 -25.98 -2.05 -39.08
C GLN A 10 -26.37 -1.68 -37.66
N ASP A 11 -26.99 -2.63 -36.95
CA ASP A 11 -27.06 -2.62 -35.50
C ASP A 11 -25.62 -2.45 -35.00
N GLN A 12 -25.27 -1.21 -34.66
CA GLN A 12 -24.07 -0.94 -33.88
C GLN A 12 -24.35 -1.52 -32.51
N GLU A 13 -24.05 -2.80 -32.33
CA GLU A 13 -23.82 -3.37 -31.02
C GLU A 13 -22.80 -2.45 -30.34
N HIS A 14 -23.28 -1.62 -29.43
CA HIS A 14 -22.41 -0.84 -28.58
C HIS A 14 -21.72 -1.85 -27.69
N GLU A 15 -20.55 -2.32 -28.12
CA GLU A 15 -19.65 -3.13 -27.29
C GLU A 15 -19.44 -2.32 -26.00
N GLY A 16 -20.05 -2.79 -24.91
CA GLY A 16 -19.98 -2.12 -23.62
C GLY A 16 -18.53 -1.89 -23.22
N ALA A 17 -18.28 -0.86 -22.40
CA ALA A 17 -16.93 -0.61 -21.90
C ALA A 17 -16.39 -1.88 -21.21
N LYS A 18 -15.12 -2.19 -21.46
CA LYS A 18 -14.52 -3.41 -20.90
C LYS A 18 -14.44 -3.27 -19.37
N PRO A 19 -14.54 -4.37 -18.60
CA PRO A 19 -14.42 -4.30 -17.13
C PRO A 19 -13.18 -3.55 -16.65
N SER A 20 -12.04 -3.73 -17.33
CA SER A 20 -10.81 -2.99 -17.02
C SER A 20 -10.93 -1.48 -17.25
N GLU A 21 -11.69 -1.05 -18.26
CA GLU A 21 -11.93 0.38 -18.55
C GLU A 21 -12.90 0.97 -17.53
N LEU A 22 -13.92 0.20 -17.11
CA LEU A 22 -14.85 0.59 -16.06
C LEU A 22 -14.14 0.79 -14.72
N ILE A 23 -13.20 -0.08 -14.36
CA ILE A 23 -12.38 0.07 -13.14
C ILE A 23 -11.58 1.38 -13.19
N ILE A 24 -10.89 1.65 -14.30
CA ILE A 24 -10.12 2.89 -14.46
C ILE A 24 -11.04 4.11 -14.38
N GLU A 25 -12.21 4.06 -14.99
CA GLU A 25 -13.16 5.17 -14.97
C GLU A 25 -13.75 5.40 -13.58
N ALA A 26 -14.10 4.33 -12.86
CA ALA A 26 -14.54 4.38 -11.48
C ALA A 26 -13.47 5.04 -10.59
N CYS A 27 -12.21 4.61 -10.75
CA CYS A 27 -11.08 5.16 -10.03
C CYS A 27 -10.76 6.61 -10.38
N ARG A 28 -11.15 7.11 -11.55
CA ARG A 28 -10.95 8.53 -11.92
C ARG A 28 -12.03 9.44 -11.38
N ARG A 29 -13.25 8.94 -11.25
CA ARG A 29 -14.43 9.74 -10.89
C ARG A 29 -14.85 9.62 -9.43
N ASN A 30 -14.10 8.88 -8.62
CA ASN A 30 -14.51 8.48 -7.27
C ASN A 30 -15.89 7.78 -7.26
N ASN A 31 -16.16 6.94 -8.25
CA ASN A 31 -17.45 6.25 -8.38
C ASN A 31 -17.34 4.86 -7.74
N THR A 32 -17.58 4.79 -6.44
CA THR A 32 -17.47 3.56 -5.65
C THR A 32 -18.55 2.56 -6.03
N GLU A 33 -19.75 3.01 -6.39
CA GLU A 33 -20.83 2.11 -6.81
C GLU A 33 -20.47 1.33 -8.07
N LEU A 34 -19.86 2.00 -9.06
CA LEU A 34 -19.40 1.35 -10.28
C LEU A 34 -18.24 0.38 -10.00
N LEU A 35 -17.30 0.75 -9.12
CA LEU A 35 -16.20 -0.13 -8.78
C LEU A 35 -16.72 -1.41 -8.10
N THR A 36 -17.61 -1.25 -7.11
CA THR A 36 -18.25 -2.36 -6.41
C THR A 36 -19.04 -3.24 -7.37
N SER A 37 -19.82 -2.68 -8.29
CA SER A 37 -20.59 -3.49 -9.24
C SER A 37 -19.68 -4.36 -10.13
N VAL A 38 -18.55 -3.81 -10.60
CA VAL A 38 -17.58 -4.58 -11.40
C VAL A 38 -16.91 -5.69 -10.56
N ILE A 39 -16.62 -5.43 -9.28
CA ILE A 39 -16.08 -6.43 -8.36
C ILE A 39 -17.10 -7.55 -8.10
N GLU A 40 -18.37 -7.21 -7.87
CA GLU A 40 -19.45 -8.18 -7.62
C GLU A 40 -19.77 -9.06 -8.84
N GLU A 41 -19.53 -8.56 -10.06
CA GLU A 41 -19.65 -9.34 -11.30
C GLU A 41 -18.53 -10.38 -11.46
N CYS A 42 -17.45 -10.30 -10.68
CA CYS A 42 -16.36 -11.27 -10.73
C CYS A 42 -16.77 -12.60 -10.07
N THR A 43 -16.25 -13.70 -10.59
CA THR A 43 -16.63 -15.05 -10.12
C THR A 43 -16.07 -15.39 -8.73
N SER A 44 -14.97 -14.75 -8.32
CA SER A 44 -14.35 -14.94 -7.01
C SER A 44 -13.52 -13.71 -6.59
N PRO A 45 -13.17 -13.57 -5.30
CA PRO A 45 -12.29 -12.51 -4.81
C PRO A 45 -10.94 -12.48 -5.53
N GLU A 46 -10.34 -13.63 -5.82
CA GLU A 46 -9.05 -13.72 -6.52
C GLU A 46 -9.17 -13.26 -7.98
N ALA A 47 -10.31 -13.52 -8.62
CA ALA A 47 -10.58 -13.03 -9.97
C ALA A 47 -10.74 -11.50 -9.97
N ALA A 48 -11.41 -10.95 -8.96
CA ALA A 48 -11.53 -9.50 -8.77
C ALA A 48 -10.16 -8.86 -8.54
N ALA A 49 -9.37 -9.39 -7.58
CA ALA A 49 -8.03 -8.91 -7.29
C ALA A 49 -7.12 -8.94 -8.51
N LYS A 50 -7.12 -10.04 -9.26
CA LYS A 50 -6.37 -10.14 -10.52
C LYS A 50 -6.81 -9.05 -11.51
N LEU A 51 -8.12 -8.87 -11.69
CA LEU A 51 -8.64 -7.86 -12.62
C LEU A 51 -8.24 -6.45 -12.19
N LEU A 52 -8.34 -6.11 -10.90
CA LEU A 52 -7.92 -4.83 -10.33
C LEU A 52 -6.42 -4.60 -10.52
N ASN A 53 -5.61 -5.61 -10.21
CA ASN A 53 -4.15 -5.57 -10.30
C ASN A 53 -3.63 -5.54 -11.74
N GLU A 54 -4.37 -6.04 -12.74
CA GLU A 54 -3.94 -6.04 -14.14
C GLU A 54 -4.51 -4.87 -14.96
N SER A 55 -5.54 -4.19 -14.45
CA SER A 55 -6.21 -3.09 -15.15
C SER A 55 -5.33 -1.85 -15.21
N ARG A 56 -5.09 -1.35 -16.44
CA ARG A 56 -4.23 -0.19 -16.69
C ARG A 56 -4.91 0.81 -17.62
N SER A 57 -4.71 2.09 -17.32
CA SER A 57 -5.08 3.18 -18.21
C SER A 57 -4.15 3.25 -19.43
N VAL A 58 -4.52 4.05 -20.42
CA VAL A 58 -3.69 4.28 -21.63
C VAL A 58 -2.30 4.83 -21.32
N LEU A 59 -2.11 5.46 -20.17
CA LEU A 59 -0.82 5.98 -19.71
C LEU A 59 0.03 4.93 -18.97
N GLY A 60 -0.51 3.72 -18.78
CA GLY A 60 0.14 2.64 -18.04
C GLY A 60 0.08 2.82 -16.52
N ASN A 61 -0.90 3.59 -16.02
CA ASN A 61 -1.24 3.68 -14.60
C ASN A 61 -2.25 2.61 -14.25
N TYR A 62 -2.16 2.07 -13.05
CA TYR A 62 -3.18 1.17 -12.50
C TYR A 62 -4.33 1.99 -11.91
N GLY A 63 -5.49 1.34 -11.67
CA GLY A 63 -6.64 1.99 -11.01
C GLY A 63 -6.23 2.72 -9.73
N TYR A 64 -5.36 2.09 -8.93
CA TYR A 64 -4.84 2.68 -7.70
C TYR A 64 -4.10 4.01 -7.93
N HIS A 65 -3.29 4.11 -8.99
CA HIS A 65 -2.60 5.37 -9.31
C HIS A 65 -3.56 6.46 -9.76
N GLU A 66 -4.61 6.10 -10.51
CA GLU A 66 -5.60 7.06 -10.98
C GLU A 66 -6.42 7.61 -9.80
N ALA A 67 -6.75 6.76 -8.81
CA ALA A 67 -7.38 7.19 -7.57
C ALA A 67 -6.45 8.09 -6.73
N ALA A 68 -5.19 7.66 -6.55
CA ALA A 68 -4.16 8.42 -5.80
C ALA A 68 -3.84 9.77 -6.43
N ALA A 69 -3.84 9.87 -7.77
CA ALA A 69 -3.60 11.12 -8.50
C ALA A 69 -4.69 12.17 -8.28
N ASN A 70 -5.86 11.76 -7.79
CA ASN A 70 -6.98 12.66 -7.50
C ASN A 70 -7.31 12.74 -6.01
N GLY A 71 -6.60 11.99 -5.16
CA GLY A 71 -6.88 11.92 -3.72
C GLY A 71 -8.22 11.27 -3.39
N HIS A 72 -8.69 10.32 -4.20
CA HIS A 72 -9.99 9.67 -4.03
C HIS A 72 -9.95 8.64 -2.90
N TYR A 73 -10.07 9.10 -1.66
CA TYR A 73 -9.95 8.29 -0.46
C TYR A 73 -10.89 7.08 -0.47
N GLU A 74 -12.16 7.25 -0.83
CA GLU A 74 -13.15 6.18 -0.76
C GLU A 74 -12.88 5.06 -1.77
N ILE A 75 -12.39 5.39 -2.96
CA ILE A 75 -11.92 4.38 -3.92
C ILE A 75 -10.68 3.66 -3.38
N ILE A 76 -9.74 4.39 -2.80
CA ILE A 76 -8.50 3.80 -2.29
C ILE A 76 -8.79 2.82 -1.15
N ASP A 77 -9.64 3.23 -0.21
CA ASP A 77 -10.14 2.40 0.89
C ASP A 77 -10.78 1.11 0.35
N LEU A 78 -11.72 1.25 -0.60
CA LEU A 78 -12.40 0.12 -1.23
C LEU A 78 -11.43 -0.84 -1.97
N LEU A 79 -10.40 -0.30 -2.62
CA LEU A 79 -9.37 -1.10 -3.31
C LEU A 79 -8.51 -1.88 -2.31
N LEU A 80 -8.07 -1.23 -1.23
CA LEU A 80 -7.23 -1.83 -0.20
C LEU A 80 -7.95 -2.89 0.63
N ASP A 81 -9.27 -2.79 0.75
CA ASP A 81 -10.12 -3.81 1.39
C ASP A 81 -10.23 -5.11 0.58
N GLN A 82 -9.80 -5.14 -0.69
CA GLN A 82 -9.90 -6.35 -1.52
C GLN A 82 -8.78 -7.35 -1.21
N GLU A 83 -9.16 -8.60 -0.92
CA GLU A 83 -8.21 -9.67 -0.67
C GLU A 83 -7.29 -9.91 -1.89
N GLY A 84 -5.98 -9.87 -1.69
CA GLY A 84 -4.99 -10.09 -2.75
C GLY A 84 -4.77 -8.91 -3.68
N PHE A 85 -5.28 -7.72 -3.34
CA PHE A 85 -4.94 -6.49 -4.04
C PHE A 85 -3.47 -6.09 -3.80
N GLU A 86 -2.80 -5.61 -4.85
CA GLU A 86 -1.39 -5.21 -4.81
C GLU A 86 -1.27 -3.73 -4.41
N CYS A 87 -0.59 -3.46 -3.30
CA CYS A 87 -0.43 -2.11 -2.76
C CYS A 87 0.64 -1.29 -3.49
N ASP A 88 1.65 -1.95 -4.06
CA ASP A 88 2.83 -1.28 -4.61
C ASP A 88 3.06 -1.50 -6.13
N PRO A 89 2.02 -1.39 -6.99
CA PRO A 89 2.24 -1.49 -8.42
C PRO A 89 3.10 -0.31 -8.90
N ILE A 90 4.02 -0.55 -9.84
CA ILE A 90 4.91 0.49 -10.37
C ILE A 90 4.39 0.97 -11.72
N ASN A 91 4.07 2.27 -11.84
CA ASN A 91 3.57 2.81 -13.11
C ASN A 91 4.63 2.82 -14.22
N ARG A 92 4.16 2.82 -15.47
CA ARG A 92 5.05 2.77 -16.64
C ARG A 92 5.89 4.03 -16.82
N ARG A 93 5.34 5.21 -16.51
CA ARG A 93 5.94 6.50 -16.91
C ARG A 93 7.13 6.85 -16.02
N GLU A 94 6.87 7.09 -14.73
CA GLU A 94 7.87 7.56 -13.76
C GLU A 94 8.47 6.42 -12.93
N GLY A 95 7.84 5.24 -12.96
CA GLY A 95 8.12 4.19 -11.98
C GLY A 95 7.64 4.56 -10.59
N ASP A 96 6.65 5.44 -10.49
CA ASP A 96 6.05 5.82 -9.20
C ASP A 96 5.15 4.66 -8.72
N THR A 97 5.07 4.47 -7.40
CA THR A 97 4.00 3.68 -6.76
C THR A 97 2.76 4.56 -6.55
N PRO A 98 1.61 3.99 -6.13
CA PRO A 98 0.46 4.80 -5.74
C PRO A 98 0.80 5.79 -4.62
N LEU A 99 1.64 5.40 -3.66
CA LEU A 99 2.10 6.27 -2.57
C LEU A 99 2.87 7.50 -3.08
N HIS A 100 3.77 7.33 -4.06
CA HIS A 100 4.44 8.47 -4.72
C HIS A 100 3.43 9.42 -5.38
N THR A 101 2.41 8.83 -6.04
CA THR A 101 1.38 9.58 -6.76
C THR A 101 0.50 10.38 -5.79
N ALA A 102 0.10 9.78 -4.68
CA ALA A 102 -0.64 10.46 -3.61
C ALA A 102 0.18 11.61 -3.00
N VAL A 103 1.47 11.42 -2.72
CA VAL A 103 2.34 12.51 -2.20
C VAL A 103 2.40 13.69 -3.18
N ARG A 104 2.48 13.43 -4.49
CA ARG A 104 2.43 14.51 -5.50
C ARG A 104 1.10 15.25 -5.47
N TRP A 105 -0.02 14.51 -5.37
CA TRP A 105 -1.33 15.12 -5.25
C TRP A 105 -1.42 16.01 -4.00
N VAL A 106 -0.97 15.53 -2.83
CA VAL A 106 -0.95 16.32 -1.59
C VAL A 106 -0.10 17.58 -1.73
N ASN A 107 1.04 17.51 -2.41
CA ASN A 107 1.90 18.68 -2.66
C ASN A 107 1.24 19.75 -3.54
N GLU A 108 0.34 19.34 -4.43
CA GLU A 108 -0.44 20.24 -5.30
C GLU A 108 -1.63 20.87 -4.56
N GLN A 109 -2.02 20.29 -3.42
CA GLN A 109 -3.09 20.85 -2.60
C GLN A 109 -2.62 22.03 -1.74
N GLY A 110 -3.57 22.91 -1.42
CA GLY A 110 -3.37 23.96 -0.43
C GLY A 110 -3.28 23.39 1.00
N LYS A 111 -2.88 24.25 1.95
CA LYS A 111 -2.75 23.86 3.37
C LYS A 111 -4.06 23.38 3.98
N GLU A 112 -5.19 23.85 3.44
CA GLU A 112 -6.54 23.47 3.85
C GLU A 112 -6.84 21.98 3.68
N ASN A 113 -6.22 21.32 2.69
CA ASN A 113 -6.43 19.90 2.40
C ASN A 113 -5.23 19.05 2.87
N GLN A 114 -4.27 19.65 3.56
CA GLN A 114 -3.07 18.96 4.00
C GLN A 114 -3.39 17.85 5.01
N GLU A 115 -4.29 18.12 5.96
CA GLU A 115 -4.75 17.14 6.96
C GLU A 115 -5.39 15.93 6.28
N TYR A 116 -6.28 16.16 5.31
CA TYR A 116 -6.88 15.09 4.51
C TYR A 116 -5.82 14.29 3.75
N GLY A 117 -4.84 14.96 3.14
CA GLY A 117 -3.74 14.31 2.45
C GLY A 117 -2.87 13.45 3.38
N ILE A 118 -2.65 13.91 4.62
CA ILE A 118 -1.93 13.15 5.65
C ILE A 118 -2.74 11.90 6.02
N SER A 119 -4.04 12.03 6.30
CA SER A 119 -4.90 10.87 6.62
C SER A 119 -4.97 9.86 5.48
N LEU A 120 -5.01 10.31 4.23
CA LEU A 120 -4.96 9.43 3.07
C LEU A 120 -3.65 8.63 3.02
N ILE A 121 -2.51 9.30 3.20
CA ILE A 121 -1.20 8.64 3.18
C ILE A 121 -1.05 7.69 4.37
N ASP A 122 -1.54 8.07 5.56
CA ASP A 122 -1.54 7.23 6.75
C ASP A 122 -2.29 5.92 6.49
N MET A 123 -3.52 6.00 5.97
CA MET A 123 -4.32 4.83 5.59
C MET A 123 -3.61 3.93 4.56
N MET A 124 -2.97 4.51 3.54
CA MET A 124 -2.20 3.73 2.57
C MET A 124 -1.02 2.98 3.20
N LEU A 125 -0.32 3.61 4.16
CA LEU A 125 0.80 3.00 4.89
C LEU A 125 0.32 1.92 5.85
N GLU A 126 -0.79 2.14 6.57
CA GLU A 126 -1.40 1.16 7.46
C GLU A 126 -1.89 -0.09 6.71
N ALA A 127 -2.36 0.08 5.47
CA ALA A 127 -2.73 -1.01 4.58
C ALA A 127 -1.53 -1.74 3.93
N GLY A 128 -0.30 -1.32 4.23
CA GLY A 128 0.92 -2.04 3.83
C GLY A 128 1.59 -1.53 2.55
N SER A 129 1.34 -0.29 2.11
CA SER A 129 2.12 0.32 1.02
C SER A 129 3.56 0.57 1.46
N ASP A 130 4.56 0.07 0.73
CA ASP A 130 5.98 0.20 1.09
C ASP A 130 6.53 1.61 0.78
N PRO A 131 6.88 2.42 1.81
CA PRO A 131 7.41 3.77 1.63
C PRO A 131 8.85 3.82 1.10
N LYS A 132 9.57 2.69 1.07
CA LYS A 132 10.99 2.61 0.70
C LYS A 132 11.21 2.37 -0.79
N ILE A 133 10.18 1.98 -1.53
CA ILE A 133 10.28 1.78 -2.96
C ILE A 133 10.76 3.06 -3.63
N ARG A 134 11.67 2.91 -4.59
CA ARG A 134 12.27 4.01 -5.33
C ARG A 134 11.75 4.03 -6.75
N ASN A 135 11.31 5.20 -7.19
CA ASN A 135 10.92 5.40 -8.58
C ASN A 135 12.14 5.43 -9.54
N LYS A 136 11.92 5.69 -10.83
CA LYS A 136 13.01 5.75 -11.82
C LYS A 136 14.02 6.88 -11.55
N ALA A 137 13.60 7.95 -10.86
CA ALA A 137 14.49 9.01 -10.39
C ALA A 137 15.28 8.62 -9.13
N LYS A 138 15.12 7.39 -8.64
CA LYS A 138 15.68 6.85 -7.41
C LYS A 138 15.20 7.54 -6.13
N LEU A 139 14.07 8.24 -6.20
CA LEU A 139 13.46 8.93 -5.07
C LEU A 139 12.43 8.02 -4.42
N LYS A 140 12.34 8.06 -3.08
CA LYS A 140 11.22 7.49 -2.31
C LYS A 140 10.04 8.47 -2.26
N ALA A 141 8.89 8.03 -1.77
CA ALA A 141 7.74 8.89 -1.54
C ALA A 141 8.08 10.06 -0.58
N ALA A 142 8.79 9.80 0.52
CA ALA A 142 9.22 10.83 1.48
C ALA A 142 10.13 11.91 0.85
N ASP A 143 10.92 11.56 -0.16
CA ASP A 143 11.82 12.49 -0.86
C ASP A 143 11.04 13.51 -1.71
N LEU A 144 9.82 13.15 -2.13
CA LEU A 144 8.94 14.01 -2.93
C LEU A 144 8.13 15.00 -2.09
N VAL A 145 8.00 14.80 -0.77
CA VAL A 145 7.18 15.66 0.09
C VAL A 145 7.68 17.09 0.07
N ASN A 146 6.77 18.06 -0.12
CA ASN A 146 7.09 19.49 -0.05
C ASN A 146 7.80 19.81 1.28
N PRO A 147 8.97 20.47 1.29
CA PRO A 147 9.70 20.80 2.51
C PRO A 147 8.89 21.56 3.57
N SER A 148 7.82 22.26 3.19
CA SER A 148 6.94 22.94 4.15
C SER A 148 6.00 22.00 4.92
N ASN A 149 5.78 20.79 4.41
CA ASN A 149 4.92 19.77 5.04
C ASN A 149 5.81 18.79 5.83
N THR A 150 6.28 19.26 6.98
CA THR A 150 7.14 18.45 7.87
C THR A 150 6.39 17.26 8.45
N GLU A 151 5.12 17.43 8.77
CA GLU A 151 4.25 16.40 9.34
C GLU A 151 4.10 15.18 8.42
N LEU A 152 3.78 15.40 7.14
CA LEU A 152 3.69 14.30 6.17
C LEU A 152 5.03 13.59 5.97
N ARG A 153 6.13 14.35 5.97
CA ARG A 153 7.47 13.77 5.85
C ARG A 153 7.80 12.90 7.05
N GLU A 154 7.51 13.36 8.26
CA GLU A 154 7.72 12.63 9.51
C GLU A 154 6.85 11.36 9.55
N LEU A 155 5.60 11.43 9.09
CA LEU A 155 4.71 10.28 8.99
C LEU A 155 5.31 9.15 8.15
N ILE A 156 5.72 9.47 6.91
CA ILE A 156 6.27 8.46 5.99
C ILE A 156 7.59 7.92 6.53
N GLN A 157 8.47 8.77 7.08
CA GLN A 157 9.72 8.33 7.68
C GLN A 157 9.52 7.42 8.90
N LYS A 158 8.49 7.68 9.71
CA LYS A 158 8.12 6.82 10.83
C LYS A 158 7.67 5.45 10.33
N ALA A 159 6.85 5.38 9.29
CA ALA A 159 6.43 4.12 8.69
C ALA A 159 7.65 3.31 8.15
N GLU A 160 8.60 3.98 7.49
CA GLU A 160 9.85 3.33 7.04
C GLU A 160 10.61 2.65 8.19
N TYR A 161 10.69 3.31 9.34
CA TYR A 161 11.38 2.81 10.54
C TYR A 161 10.64 1.62 11.18
N VAL A 162 9.31 1.70 11.27
CA VAL A 162 8.49 0.63 11.86
C VAL A 162 8.71 -0.69 11.11
N GLU A 163 8.66 -0.66 9.78
CA GLU A 163 8.91 -1.84 8.97
C GLU A 163 10.36 -2.37 9.07
N GLN A 164 11.36 -1.47 9.23
CA GLN A 164 12.75 -1.91 9.42
C GLN A 164 12.90 -2.73 10.70
N ASN A 165 12.22 -2.32 11.76
CA ASN A 165 12.33 -2.94 13.07
C ASN A 165 11.42 -4.17 13.23
N GLN A 166 10.34 -4.29 12.45
CA GLN A 166 9.56 -5.52 12.36
C GLN A 166 10.41 -6.69 11.82
N GLY A 167 11.43 -6.42 11.01
CA GLY A 167 12.38 -7.42 10.52
C GLY A 167 13.48 -7.82 11.50
N ASP A 168 13.63 -7.14 12.66
CA ASP A 168 14.71 -7.35 13.63
C ASP A 168 14.24 -8.10 14.90
N PHE A 169 12.99 -8.59 14.92
CA PHE A 169 12.38 -9.27 16.08
C PHE A 169 12.22 -10.80 15.92
N ILE A 170 12.90 -11.42 14.95
CA ILE A 170 12.94 -12.88 14.79
C ILE A 170 14.35 -13.38 15.09
N ASP A 171 14.54 -13.78 16.36
CA ASP A 171 15.44 -14.83 16.91
C ASP A 171 15.96 -14.43 18.29
N ALA A 172 15.10 -14.57 19.29
CA ALA A 172 15.51 -14.71 20.69
C ALA A 172 14.60 -15.68 21.45
N GLU A 173 14.15 -16.76 20.80
CA GLU A 173 13.63 -17.94 21.51
C GLU A 173 14.15 -19.20 20.82
N GLU A 174 15.34 -19.66 21.25
CA GLU A 174 15.70 -21.07 21.52
C GLU A 174 17.22 -21.18 21.72
N GLU A 175 17.66 -21.01 22.97
CA GLU A 175 18.75 -21.82 23.52
C GLU A 175 18.31 -22.17 24.95
N GLU A 176 17.66 -23.33 25.09
CA GLU A 176 17.58 -24.05 26.36
C GLU A 176 19.00 -24.43 26.80
N ASP A 177 19.76 -23.49 27.37
CA ASP A 177 21.04 -23.81 27.99
C ASP A 177 20.76 -24.39 29.39
N GLU A 178 20.60 -25.71 29.45
CA GLU A 178 20.72 -26.50 30.67
C GLU A 178 22.09 -26.22 31.31
N GLY A 179 22.12 -25.24 32.21
CA GLY A 179 23.31 -24.84 32.93
C GLY A 179 23.98 -26.02 33.65
N PRO A 180 25.32 -26.13 33.59
CA PRO A 180 26.07 -27.34 33.88
C PRO A 180 26.03 -27.75 35.36
N THR A 181 26.01 -29.07 35.58
CA THR A 181 26.20 -29.72 36.87
C THR A 181 27.53 -29.30 37.52
N GLY A 182 27.49 -28.37 38.47
CA GLY A 182 28.62 -28.02 39.33
C GLY A 182 28.81 -29.06 40.44
N SER A 183 29.60 -30.09 40.15
CA SER A 183 30.15 -31.00 41.15
C SER A 183 31.50 -30.46 41.66
N ASN A 184 31.77 -30.67 42.96
CA ASN A 184 33.02 -30.46 43.71
C ASN A 184 33.29 -29.01 44.16
N SER A 185 33.78 -28.70 45.37
CA SER A 185 34.45 -29.52 46.39
C SER A 185 34.50 -28.75 47.72
N ASP A 186 34.65 -29.52 48.81
CA ASP A 186 35.07 -29.11 50.15
C ASP A 186 36.02 -27.91 50.22
N SER A 187 35.72 -27.00 51.14
CA SER A 187 36.75 -26.42 52.00
C SER A 187 36.11 -25.90 53.30
N ASP A 188 36.26 -26.70 54.36
CA ASP A 188 36.23 -26.28 55.75
C ASP A 188 36.99 -24.96 55.94
N PHE A 189 36.29 -23.94 56.42
CA PHE A 189 36.90 -22.73 56.96
C PHE A 189 36.36 -22.50 58.38
N ASP A 190 37.15 -22.98 59.33
CA ASP A 190 36.98 -22.89 60.77
C ASP A 190 37.56 -21.56 61.27
N GLU A 191 36.80 -20.78 62.03
CA GLU A 191 37.24 -19.58 62.74
C GLU A 191 36.50 -19.52 64.10
N PRO A 192 37.03 -18.84 65.15
CA PRO A 192 38.36 -18.28 65.33
C PRO A 192 39.01 -18.69 66.67
N ALA A 193 40.30 -18.35 66.80
CA ALA A 193 41.07 -18.49 68.02
C ALA A 193 40.52 -17.68 69.21
N ASN A 194 40.38 -18.31 70.38
CA ASN A 194 40.66 -17.64 71.66
C ASN A 194 41.01 -18.63 72.77
N GLY A 195 42.10 -18.37 73.51
CA GLY A 195 42.47 -19.18 74.67
C GLY A 195 43.96 -19.17 74.99
N LYS A 196 44.54 -17.99 75.26
CA LYS A 196 45.82 -17.91 75.99
C LYS A 196 45.55 -18.16 77.48
N ARG A 197 46.31 -19.13 78.01
CA ARG A 197 46.62 -19.43 79.42
C ARG A 197 45.66 -20.35 80.15
#